data_AF-A0A1I0QQT2-F1
#
_entry.id   AF-A0A1I0QQT2-F1
#
_cell.length_a   1.000
_cell.length_b   1.000
_cell.length_c   1.000
_cell.angle_alpha   90.00
_cell.angle_beta   90.00
_cell.angle_gamma   90.00
#
_symmetry.space_group_name_H-M   'P 1'
#
loop_
_entity.id
_entity.type
_entity.pdbx_description
1 polymer ?
#
loop_
_entity_poly.entity_id
_entity_poly.type
_entity_poly.pdbx_seq_one_letter_code
_entity_poly.pdbx_strand_id
1 'polypeptide(L)'
;MRTERIVAISFLTLVFILGIVNYTTNLTPEHREIHTVDGLVQSKVVNPSSPDDILPITDKVKPILYTEVGFMEELPHDEIKEKFIDIMLPAILVAKYELSYQQEQVRYLSENHQWSNNDSLFIQTLFDTYDTSDLDDLHMRLETHPSSIVLAQAAIETGWGKSRFFREANNVFGIWSYDPNEPRIPAAVSREDYRAYLKKFETISASIKGYFMTIAKANAYSDFRAARMETKNVDELTAHLVNYSEMREEYVEQLNAMIRINKFKKYDKYTIDPLFINR
;
A
#
# COMPACT_ATOMS: atom_id res chain seq x y z
N MET A 1 51.12 5.66 -53.46
CA MET A 1 50.54 7.02 -53.56
C MET A 1 49.14 7.00 -52.99
N ARG A 2 48.85 7.98 -52.11
CA ARG A 2 47.56 8.38 -51.54
C ARG A 2 46.87 7.43 -50.56
N THR A 3 47.35 7.56 -49.31
CA THR A 3 46.62 7.87 -48.07
C THR A 3 45.16 8.30 -48.23
N GLU A 4 44.26 7.69 -47.45
CA GLU A 4 43.28 8.41 -46.62
C GLU A 4 43.11 7.66 -45.28
N ARG A 5 43.04 8.44 -44.20
CA ARG A 5 42.78 8.04 -42.81
C ARG A 5 41.41 8.60 -42.42
N ILE A 6 40.98 8.24 -41.19
CA ILE A 6 39.99 8.88 -40.30
C ILE A 6 38.60 8.22 -40.45
N VAL A 7 37.81 7.78 -39.45
CA VAL A 7 37.61 8.11 -38.01
C VAL A 7 37.13 6.85 -37.26
N ALA A 8 37.48 6.72 -35.99
CA ALA A 8 36.96 5.73 -35.05
C ALA A 8 35.55 6.09 -34.52
N ILE A 9 34.64 5.12 -34.39
CA ILE A 9 33.52 5.22 -33.44
C ILE A 9 33.37 3.88 -32.72
N SER A 10 33.70 3.92 -31.44
CA SER A 10 33.46 2.89 -30.43
C SER A 10 31.96 2.76 -30.17
N PHE A 11 31.41 1.54 -30.18
CA PHE A 11 30.13 1.25 -29.52
C PHE A 11 30.32 0.02 -28.62
N LEU A 12 30.63 0.32 -27.37
CA LEU A 12 30.43 -0.58 -26.25
C LEU A 12 29.12 -0.13 -25.58
N THR A 13 28.03 -0.85 -25.82
CA THR A 13 26.82 -0.73 -25.00
C THR A 13 26.45 -2.10 -24.48
N LEU A 14 26.82 -2.31 -23.24
CA LEU A 14 26.32 -3.31 -22.32
C LEU A 14 24.91 -2.87 -21.90
N VAL A 15 23.87 -3.69 -22.13
CA VAL A 15 22.65 -3.62 -21.31
C VAL A 15 22.24 -5.04 -20.94
N PHE A 16 22.32 -5.28 -19.63
CA PHE A 16 21.83 -6.43 -18.89
C PHE A 16 20.36 -6.72 -19.24
N ILE A 17 20.08 -7.93 -19.72
CA ILE A 17 18.73 -8.52 -19.68
C ILE A 17 18.62 -9.21 -18.32
N LEU A 18 18.12 -8.49 -17.32
CA LEU A 18 17.73 -9.06 -16.03
C LEU A 18 16.20 -9.17 -15.99
N GLY A 19 15.75 -10.43 -16.04
CA GLY A 19 14.46 -10.96 -15.61
C GLY A 19 13.36 -9.99 -15.23
N ILE A 20 12.57 -9.58 -16.21
CA ILE A 20 11.15 -9.34 -16.01
C ILE A 20 10.46 -10.65 -16.40
N VAL A 21 10.02 -11.40 -15.40
CA VAL A 21 9.06 -12.48 -15.63
C VAL A 21 7.80 -11.79 -16.15
N ASN A 22 7.53 -11.98 -17.44
CA ASN A 22 6.31 -11.55 -18.10
C ASN A 22 5.10 -12.15 -17.37
N TYR A 23 4.46 -11.36 -16.52
CA TYR A 23 3.05 -11.53 -16.16
C TYR A 23 2.19 -10.75 -17.16
N THR A 24 2.38 -11.01 -18.46
CA THR A 24 1.36 -10.73 -19.47
C THR A 24 0.49 -11.97 -19.56
N THR A 25 -0.49 -12.08 -18.66
CA THR A 25 -1.60 -12.99 -18.92
C THR A 25 -2.34 -12.43 -20.14
N ASN A 26 -2.41 -13.23 -21.20
CA ASN A 26 -3.26 -13.01 -22.35
C ASN A 26 -4.71 -12.81 -21.86
N LEU A 27 -5.16 -11.57 -21.76
CA LEU A 27 -6.58 -11.24 -21.68
C LEU A 27 -7.11 -11.30 -23.10
N THR A 28 -7.68 -12.45 -23.49
CA THR A 28 -8.52 -12.53 -24.69
C THR A 28 -9.75 -11.64 -24.50
N PRO A 29 -10.23 -10.94 -25.55
CA PRO A 29 -11.35 -10.02 -25.46
C PRO A 29 -12.67 -10.79 -25.46
N GLU A 30 -12.96 -11.47 -24.37
CA GLU A 30 -14.32 -11.90 -24.06
C GLU A 30 -14.77 -11.04 -22.88
N HIS A 31 -15.79 -10.22 -23.14
CA HIS A 31 -16.36 -9.19 -22.27
C HIS A 31 -16.51 -9.69 -20.82
N ARG A 32 -15.52 -9.44 -19.96
CA ARG A 32 -15.65 -9.68 -18.52
C ARG A 32 -16.07 -8.38 -17.87
N GLU A 33 -17.35 -8.29 -17.51
CA GLU A 33 -17.80 -7.33 -16.50
C GLU A 33 -17.08 -7.64 -15.19
N ILE A 34 -15.96 -6.97 -14.91
CA ILE A 34 -15.39 -6.97 -13.56
C ILE A 34 -15.20 -5.51 -13.19
N HIS A 35 -15.93 -5.07 -12.16
CA HIS A 35 -15.88 -3.73 -11.58
C HIS A 35 -15.98 -3.76 -10.05
N THR A 36 -15.81 -4.93 -9.44
CA THR A 36 -15.72 -5.07 -7.97
C THR A 36 -14.41 -5.72 -7.57
N VAL A 37 -13.85 -5.20 -6.48
CA VAL A 37 -12.71 -5.82 -5.76
C VAL A 37 -13.20 -6.92 -4.80
N ASP A 38 -14.51 -7.00 -4.54
CA ASP A 38 -15.08 -7.97 -3.63
C ASP A 38 -14.88 -9.39 -4.16
N GLY A 39 -14.32 -10.24 -3.30
CA GLY A 39 -14.01 -11.62 -3.64
C GLY A 39 -12.80 -11.79 -4.56
N LEU A 40 -12.09 -10.73 -4.95
CA LEU A 40 -10.86 -10.85 -5.75
C LEU A 40 -9.78 -11.67 -5.00
N VAL A 41 -9.66 -11.41 -3.70
CA VAL A 41 -8.83 -12.19 -2.78
C VAL A 41 -9.73 -12.92 -1.79
N GLN A 42 -9.57 -14.24 -1.68
CA GLN A 42 -10.24 -15.09 -0.69
C GLN A 42 -9.63 -14.87 0.70
N SER A 43 -9.82 -13.68 1.25
CA SER A 43 -9.30 -13.33 2.57
C SER A 43 -10.14 -13.93 3.70
N LYS A 44 -9.49 -14.22 4.83
CA LYS A 44 -10.16 -14.68 6.06
C LYS A 44 -9.96 -13.65 7.16
N VAL A 45 -11.04 -13.05 7.64
CA VAL A 45 -10.99 -12.16 8.81
C VAL A 45 -10.94 -13.00 10.10
N VAL A 46 -10.02 -12.66 11.00
CA VAL A 46 -9.81 -13.35 12.28
C VAL A 46 -9.68 -12.31 13.38
N ASN A 47 -10.43 -12.49 14.48
CA ASN A 47 -10.21 -11.76 15.74
C ASN A 47 -9.44 -12.71 16.68
N PRO A 48 -8.10 -12.59 16.77
CA PRO A 48 -7.26 -13.48 17.56
C PRO A 48 -7.36 -13.15 19.04
N SER A 49 -7.46 -14.17 19.88
CA SER A 49 -7.51 -14.04 21.34
C SER A 49 -6.12 -14.01 21.97
N SER A 50 -5.10 -14.58 21.30
CA SER A 50 -3.73 -14.61 21.80
C SER A 50 -2.69 -14.51 20.66
N PRO A 51 -1.41 -14.29 20.98
CA PRO A 51 -0.33 -14.30 20.00
C PRO A 51 -0.21 -15.63 19.21
N ASP A 52 -0.65 -16.75 19.78
CA ASP A 52 -0.58 -18.08 19.15
C ASP A 52 -1.55 -18.24 17.98
N ASP A 53 -2.61 -17.41 17.93
CA ASP A 53 -3.55 -17.38 16.81
C ASP A 53 -2.97 -16.70 15.55
N ILE A 54 -1.83 -16.00 15.71
CA ILE A 54 -1.12 -15.34 14.61
C ILE A 54 -0.20 -16.34 13.93
N LEU A 55 -0.49 -16.63 12.67
CA LEU A 55 0.28 -17.55 11.85
C LEU A 55 1.51 -16.85 11.29
N PRO A 56 2.71 -17.44 11.44
CA PRO A 56 3.92 -16.92 10.81
C PRO A 56 3.80 -16.82 9.30
N ILE A 57 4.30 -15.73 8.73
CA ILE A 57 4.29 -15.52 7.28
C ILE A 57 5.38 -16.34 6.57
N THR A 58 5.08 -16.72 5.32
CA THR A 58 6.07 -17.20 4.35
C THR A 58 6.10 -16.26 3.15
N ASP A 59 6.99 -16.46 2.19
CA ASP A 59 7.05 -15.65 0.96
C ASP A 59 5.76 -15.71 0.12
N LYS A 60 4.99 -16.79 0.27
CA LYS A 60 3.59 -16.93 -0.18
C LYS A 60 2.66 -16.72 1.01
N VAL A 61 2.08 -15.52 1.08
CA VAL A 61 1.33 -15.06 2.24
C VAL A 61 -0.14 -15.47 2.12
N LYS A 62 -0.65 -16.19 3.12
CA LYS A 62 -2.08 -16.45 3.26
C LYS A 62 -2.78 -15.13 3.64
N PRO A 63 -3.86 -14.73 2.96
CA PRO A 63 -4.54 -13.45 3.21
C PRO A 63 -5.44 -13.50 4.46
N ILE A 64 -4.84 -13.73 5.62
CA ILE A 64 -5.54 -13.69 6.92
C ILE A 64 -5.51 -12.26 7.43
N LEU A 65 -6.68 -11.65 7.60
CA LEU A 65 -6.83 -10.27 8.07
C LEU A 65 -7.16 -10.29 9.56
N TYR A 66 -6.14 -10.05 10.38
CA TYR A 66 -6.32 -9.95 11.82
C TYR A 66 -6.97 -8.61 12.21
N THR A 67 -7.86 -8.66 13.20
CA THR A 67 -8.58 -7.49 13.72
C THR A 67 -8.56 -7.50 15.25
N GLU A 68 -8.63 -6.31 15.84
CA GLU A 68 -8.78 -6.15 17.29
C GLU A 68 -7.70 -6.86 18.14
N VAL A 69 -6.42 -6.71 17.75
CA VAL A 69 -5.25 -7.41 18.32
C VAL A 69 -4.82 -6.88 19.70
N GLY A 70 -5.70 -6.99 20.70
CA GLY A 70 -5.54 -6.42 22.04
C GLY A 70 -4.26 -6.85 22.77
N PHE A 71 -3.84 -8.10 22.60
CA PHE A 71 -2.66 -8.70 23.26
C PHE A 71 -1.32 -8.05 22.87
N MET A 72 -1.27 -7.28 21.77
CA MET A 72 -0.02 -6.66 21.29
C MET A 72 0.62 -5.71 22.30
N GLU A 73 -0.17 -5.12 23.21
CA GLU A 73 0.34 -4.19 24.24
C GLU A 73 1.30 -4.87 25.22
N GLU A 74 1.05 -6.14 25.54
CA GLU A 74 1.74 -6.90 26.58
C GLU A 74 2.93 -7.70 26.05
N LEU A 75 3.11 -7.77 24.72
CA LEU A 75 4.15 -8.56 24.10
C LEU A 75 5.57 -8.03 24.42
N PRO A 76 6.54 -8.93 24.70
CA PRO A 76 7.96 -8.59 24.75
C PRO A 76 8.46 -7.95 23.45
N HIS A 77 9.52 -7.15 23.54
CA HIS A 77 10.05 -6.38 22.41
C HIS A 77 10.46 -7.24 21.19
N ASP A 78 10.98 -8.44 21.39
CA ASP A 78 11.42 -9.26 20.26
C ASP A 78 10.23 -9.98 19.60
N GLU A 79 9.29 -10.47 20.40
CA GLU A 79 8.08 -11.14 19.92
C GLU A 79 7.11 -10.17 19.21
N ILE A 80 6.96 -8.94 19.73
CA ILE A 80 6.03 -7.97 19.15
C ILE A 80 6.41 -7.61 17.71
N LYS A 81 7.70 -7.57 17.36
CA LYS A 81 8.14 -7.26 16.00
C LYS A 81 7.73 -8.34 15.03
N GLU A 82 7.93 -9.60 15.39
CA GLU A 82 7.54 -10.74 14.56
C GLU A 82 6.03 -10.77 14.37
N LYS A 83 5.27 -10.69 15.46
CA LYS A 83 3.80 -10.68 15.42
C LYS A 83 3.24 -9.47 14.67
N PHE A 84 3.85 -8.30 14.83
CA PHE A 84 3.47 -7.11 14.08
C PHE A 84 3.59 -7.33 12.57
N ILE A 85 4.70 -7.94 12.12
CA ILE A 85 4.90 -8.23 10.70
C ILE A 85 3.90 -9.30 10.22
N ASP A 86 3.69 -10.35 11.00
CA ASP A 86 2.74 -11.43 10.66
C ASP A 86 1.30 -10.92 10.53
N ILE A 87 0.93 -9.91 11.33
CA ILE A 87 -0.36 -9.23 11.27
C ILE A 87 -0.44 -8.26 10.08
N MET A 88 0.59 -7.45 9.87
CA MET A 88 0.57 -6.35 8.91
C MET A 88 0.73 -6.82 7.47
N LEU A 89 1.63 -7.77 7.19
CA LEU A 89 1.98 -8.10 5.82
C LEU A 89 0.80 -8.66 5.00
N PRO A 90 -0.02 -9.60 5.50
CA PRO A 90 -1.23 -10.03 4.79
C PRO A 90 -2.15 -8.85 4.46
N ALA A 91 -2.37 -7.94 5.42
CA ALA A 91 -3.22 -6.78 5.23
C ALA A 91 -2.67 -5.80 4.18
N ILE A 92 -1.35 -5.57 4.17
CA ILE A 92 -0.67 -4.74 3.17
C ILE A 92 -0.81 -5.36 1.79
N LEU A 93 -0.58 -6.66 1.66
CA LEU A 93 -0.65 -7.34 0.37
C LEU A 93 -2.07 -7.37 -0.19
N VAL A 94 -3.08 -7.62 0.64
CA VAL A 94 -4.49 -7.56 0.22
C VAL A 94 -4.86 -6.15 -0.27
N ALA A 95 -4.60 -5.12 0.52
CA ALA A 95 -4.89 -3.74 0.14
C ALA A 95 -4.19 -3.35 -1.16
N LYS A 96 -2.90 -3.70 -1.31
CA LYS A 96 -2.14 -3.40 -2.53
C LYS A 96 -2.64 -4.16 -3.74
N TYR A 97 -3.05 -5.42 -3.57
CA TYR A 97 -3.59 -6.23 -4.66
C TYR A 97 -4.89 -5.64 -5.21
N GLU A 98 -5.82 -5.24 -4.32
CA GLU A 98 -7.08 -4.60 -4.70
C GLU A 98 -6.85 -3.27 -5.43
N LEU A 99 -5.94 -2.42 -4.93
CA LEU A 99 -5.59 -1.14 -5.57
C LEU A 99 -4.91 -1.34 -6.93
N SER A 100 -3.99 -2.30 -7.03
CA SER A 100 -3.32 -2.61 -8.30
C SER A 100 -4.32 -3.14 -9.33
N TYR A 101 -5.28 -3.96 -8.89
CA TYR A 101 -6.35 -4.44 -9.76
C TYR A 101 -7.20 -3.28 -10.31
N GLN A 102 -7.61 -2.34 -9.44
CA GLN A 102 -8.32 -1.13 -9.88
C GLN A 102 -7.49 -0.29 -10.86
N GLN A 103 -6.18 -0.16 -10.62
CA GLN A 103 -5.28 0.55 -11.51
C GLN A 103 -5.21 -0.11 -12.90
N GLU A 104 -5.14 -1.44 -12.96
CA GLU A 104 -5.14 -2.19 -14.23
C GLU A 104 -6.45 -2.00 -14.99
N GLN A 105 -7.59 -1.97 -14.30
CA GLN A 105 -8.89 -1.67 -14.91
C GLN A 105 -8.93 -0.25 -15.48
N VAL A 106 -8.43 0.74 -14.73
CA VAL A 106 -8.34 2.14 -15.22
C VAL A 106 -7.45 2.22 -16.46
N ARG A 107 -6.30 1.54 -16.46
CA ARG A 107 -5.41 1.48 -17.64
C ARG A 107 -6.08 0.83 -18.84
N TYR A 108 -6.76 -0.29 -18.63
CA TYR A 108 -7.50 -0.95 -19.71
C TYR A 108 -8.59 -0.03 -20.28
N LEU A 109 -9.33 0.68 -19.44
CA LEU A 109 -10.38 1.60 -19.89
C LEU A 109 -9.83 2.88 -20.52
N SER A 110 -8.64 3.35 -20.14
CA SER A 110 -8.02 4.51 -20.81
C SER A 110 -7.54 4.17 -22.23
N GLU A 111 -7.09 2.93 -22.45
CA GLU A 111 -6.71 2.45 -23.78
C GLU A 111 -7.95 2.15 -24.67
N ASN A 112 -9.03 1.66 -24.07
CA ASN A 112 -10.26 1.28 -24.77
C ASN A 112 -11.31 2.39 -24.74
N HIS A 113 -11.55 3.03 -25.88
CA HIS A 113 -12.44 4.19 -26.00
C HIS A 113 -13.95 3.85 -26.07
N GLN A 114 -14.33 2.59 -25.86
CA GLN A 114 -15.73 2.14 -25.84
C GLN A 114 -16.08 1.62 -24.45
N TRP A 115 -16.76 2.47 -23.68
CA TRP A 115 -17.18 2.17 -22.31
C TRP A 115 -18.66 1.78 -22.27
N SER A 116 -18.95 0.73 -21.51
CA SER A 116 -20.31 0.42 -21.06
C SER A 116 -20.76 1.44 -20.01
N ASN A 117 -22.04 1.38 -19.64
CA ASN A 117 -22.57 2.16 -18.52
C ASN A 117 -21.90 1.77 -17.19
N ASN A 118 -21.54 0.50 -17.03
CA ASN A 118 -20.86 -0.01 -15.83
C ASN A 118 -19.41 0.51 -15.75
N ASP A 119 -18.70 0.55 -16.88
CA ASP A 119 -17.36 1.15 -16.96
C ASP A 119 -17.39 2.63 -16.56
N SER A 120 -18.39 3.36 -17.08
CA SER A 120 -18.56 4.79 -16.80
C SER A 120 -18.87 5.05 -15.32
N LEU A 121 -19.73 4.22 -14.71
CA LEU A 121 -20.04 4.30 -13.28
C LEU A 121 -18.83 3.96 -12.41
N PHE A 122 -18.05 2.94 -12.80
CA PHE A 122 -16.82 2.54 -12.12
C PHE A 122 -15.80 3.68 -12.12
N ILE A 123 -15.50 4.25 -13.30
CA ILE A 123 -14.57 5.38 -13.42
C ILE A 123 -15.08 6.60 -12.66
N GLN A 124 -16.37 6.94 -12.76
CA GLN A 124 -16.94 8.06 -12.02
C GLN A 124 -16.81 7.88 -10.50
N THR A 125 -17.05 6.66 -10.00
CA THR A 125 -16.88 6.35 -8.57
C THR A 125 -15.44 6.56 -8.13
N LEU A 126 -14.47 6.16 -8.95
CA LEU A 126 -13.05 6.37 -8.66
C LEU A 126 -12.64 7.84 -8.74
N PHE A 127 -13.16 8.59 -9.72
CA PHE A 127 -12.97 10.04 -9.81
C PHE A 127 -13.46 10.76 -8.55
N ASP A 128 -14.67 10.45 -8.08
CA ASP A 128 -15.23 11.04 -6.86
C ASP A 128 -14.40 10.65 -5.62
N THR A 129 -14.00 9.36 -5.54
CA THR A 129 -13.23 8.83 -4.42
C THR A 129 -11.85 9.50 -4.32
N TYR A 130 -11.12 9.52 -5.44
CA TYR A 130 -9.76 10.01 -5.52
C TYR A 130 -9.66 11.50 -5.78
N ASP A 131 -10.77 12.23 -5.96
CA ASP A 131 -10.81 13.68 -6.19
C ASP A 131 -9.97 14.10 -7.41
N THR A 132 -10.30 13.49 -8.55
CA THR A 132 -9.72 13.80 -9.86
C THR A 132 -10.75 13.56 -10.96
N SER A 133 -10.49 14.08 -12.17
CA SER A 133 -11.31 13.85 -13.37
C SER A 133 -10.48 13.44 -14.57
N ASP A 134 -9.19 13.16 -14.34
CA ASP A 134 -8.21 12.79 -15.34
C ASP A 134 -7.79 11.33 -15.14
N LEU A 135 -7.82 10.53 -16.21
CA LEU A 135 -7.54 9.10 -16.13
C LEU A 135 -6.07 8.81 -15.80
N ASP A 136 -5.14 9.62 -16.30
CA ASP A 136 -3.71 9.43 -16.07
C ASP A 136 -3.36 9.78 -14.61
N ASP A 137 -3.92 10.87 -14.08
CA ASP A 137 -3.82 11.22 -12.66
C ASP A 137 -4.51 10.17 -11.78
N LEU A 138 -5.68 9.65 -12.18
CA LEU A 138 -6.34 8.55 -11.44
C LEU A 138 -5.46 7.31 -11.39
N HIS A 139 -4.87 6.91 -12.52
CA HIS A 139 -3.93 5.80 -12.60
C HIS A 139 -2.73 6.01 -11.67
N MET A 140 -2.16 7.22 -11.64
CA MET A 140 -1.06 7.58 -10.72
C MET A 140 -1.49 7.54 -9.25
N ARG A 141 -2.71 7.98 -8.93
CA ARG A 141 -3.27 7.98 -7.57
C ARG A 141 -3.48 6.57 -7.02
N LEU A 142 -3.87 5.62 -7.87
CA LEU A 142 -4.04 4.21 -7.54
C LEU A 142 -2.74 3.43 -7.36
N GLU A 143 -1.61 3.94 -7.89
CA GLU A 143 -0.30 3.29 -7.77
C GLU A 143 0.08 3.04 -6.31
N THR A 144 0.62 1.85 -6.02
CA THR A 144 1.10 1.50 -4.68
C THR A 144 2.63 1.64 -4.57
N HIS A 145 3.16 1.59 -3.36
CA HIS A 145 4.60 1.68 -3.10
C HIS A 145 5.11 0.47 -2.30
N PRO A 146 6.44 0.26 -2.20
CA PRO A 146 7.03 -0.90 -1.56
C PRO A 146 6.45 -1.21 -0.17
N SER A 147 6.21 -2.49 0.11
CA SER A 147 5.65 -2.95 1.38
C SER A 147 6.57 -2.65 2.55
N SER A 148 7.88 -2.54 2.30
CA SER A 148 8.89 -2.14 3.27
C SER A 148 8.68 -0.73 3.82
N ILE A 149 8.27 0.21 2.97
CA ILE A 149 7.92 1.58 3.38
C ILE A 149 6.65 1.54 4.25
N VAL A 150 5.58 0.88 3.79
CA VAL A 150 4.31 0.77 4.53
C VAL A 150 4.52 0.12 5.90
N LEU A 151 5.28 -0.98 5.97
CA LEU A 151 5.61 -1.66 7.23
C LEU A 151 6.39 -0.76 8.19
N ALA A 152 7.39 -0.03 7.70
CA ALA A 152 8.19 0.85 8.53
C ALA A 152 7.39 2.03 9.08
N GLN A 153 6.58 2.68 8.24
CA GLN A 153 5.71 3.75 8.70
C GLN A 153 4.69 3.21 9.70
N ALA A 154 4.03 2.10 9.41
CA ALA A 154 3.11 1.48 10.36
C ALA A 154 3.78 1.15 11.71
N ALA A 155 5.01 0.63 11.71
CA ALA A 155 5.75 0.36 12.94
C ALA A 155 6.05 1.64 13.73
N ILE A 156 6.40 2.73 13.05
CA ILE A 156 6.65 4.05 13.65
C ILE A 156 5.35 4.62 14.23
N GLU A 157 4.28 4.70 13.41
CA GLU A 157 3.00 5.31 13.79
C GLU A 157 2.30 4.59 14.94
N THR A 158 2.44 3.26 15.01
CA THR A 158 1.74 2.45 16.01
C THR A 158 2.61 2.06 17.21
N GLY A 159 3.91 2.34 17.16
CA GLY A 159 4.88 1.81 18.11
C GLY A 159 4.87 0.27 18.11
N TRP A 160 5.05 -0.33 16.93
CA TRP A 160 4.97 -1.79 16.70
C TRP A 160 3.63 -2.43 17.08
N GLY A 161 2.54 -1.71 16.90
CA GLY A 161 1.18 -2.19 17.17
C GLY A 161 0.72 -2.03 18.62
N LYS A 162 1.46 -1.32 19.47
CA LYS A 162 1.05 -1.04 20.86
C LYS A 162 -0.05 0.02 20.96
N SER A 163 -0.15 0.91 19.97
CA SER A 163 -1.16 1.97 19.94
C SER A 163 -2.57 1.43 20.13
N ARG A 164 -3.34 2.07 21.01
CA ARG A 164 -4.76 1.77 21.23
C ARG A 164 -5.56 1.81 19.94
N PHE A 165 -5.26 2.77 19.04
CA PHE A 165 -5.98 2.91 17.77
C PHE A 165 -5.72 1.74 16.82
N PHE A 166 -4.51 1.18 16.85
CA PHE A 166 -4.20 -0.04 16.12
C PHE A 166 -4.97 -1.24 16.69
N ARG A 167 -4.91 -1.42 18.01
CA ARG A 167 -5.46 -2.60 18.70
C ARG A 167 -6.98 -2.63 18.79
N GLU A 168 -7.66 -1.49 18.93
CA GLU A 168 -9.12 -1.46 19.13
C GLU A 168 -9.90 -0.98 17.89
N ALA A 169 -9.23 -0.24 17.01
CA ALA A 169 -9.86 0.43 15.87
C ALA A 169 -9.28 0.03 14.52
N ASN A 170 -8.33 -0.91 14.49
CA ASN A 170 -7.59 -1.33 13.30
C ASN A 170 -6.99 -0.13 12.53
N ASN A 171 -6.78 1.01 13.19
CA ASN A 171 -6.38 2.26 12.58
C ASN A 171 -4.87 2.45 12.74
N VAL A 172 -4.15 2.05 11.69
CA VAL A 172 -2.68 1.97 11.68
C VAL A 172 -2.05 3.36 11.62
N PHE A 173 -2.64 4.27 10.85
CA PHE A 173 -2.06 5.57 10.50
C PHE A 173 -2.76 6.75 11.18
N GLY A 174 -3.49 6.50 12.27
CA GLY A 174 -4.16 7.54 13.06
C GLY A 174 -5.15 8.39 12.26
N ILE A 175 -5.85 7.80 11.28
CA ILE A 175 -6.73 8.55 10.38
C ILE A 175 -7.91 9.12 11.16
N TRP A 176 -8.09 10.44 11.06
CA TRP A 176 -9.14 11.19 11.73
C TRP A 176 -10.52 10.87 11.14
N SER A 177 -11.53 10.89 12.01
CA SER A 177 -12.93 10.77 11.64
C SER A 177 -13.62 12.11 11.79
N TYR A 178 -14.14 12.63 10.68
CA TYR A 178 -14.89 13.89 10.63
C TYR A 178 -16.40 13.66 10.46
N ASP A 179 -16.81 12.47 10.02
CA ASP A 179 -18.21 12.09 9.91
C ASP A 179 -18.69 11.47 11.24
N PRO A 180 -19.71 12.03 11.91
CA PRO A 180 -20.25 11.43 13.12
C PRO A 180 -20.99 10.10 12.92
N ASN A 181 -21.35 9.76 11.68
CA ASN A 181 -22.10 8.55 11.34
C ASN A 181 -21.21 7.36 11.00
N GLU A 182 -19.90 7.56 10.81
CA GLU A 182 -18.97 6.46 10.53
C GLU A 182 -18.44 5.84 11.84
N PRO A 183 -18.07 4.54 11.84
CA PRO A 183 -17.46 3.91 13.01
C PRO A 183 -16.18 4.65 13.42
N ARG A 184 -16.10 5.04 14.70
CA ARG A 184 -15.01 5.87 15.22
C ARG A 184 -14.78 5.64 16.70
N ILE A 185 -13.57 5.90 17.17
CA ILE A 185 -13.21 5.88 18.59
C ILE A 185 -12.64 7.24 19.01
N PRO A 186 -12.89 7.68 20.26
CA PRO A 186 -12.39 8.96 20.73
C PRO A 186 -10.87 8.96 20.89
N ALA A 187 -10.25 10.10 20.60
CA ALA A 187 -8.89 10.38 21.02
C ALA A 187 -8.80 10.41 22.56
N ALA A 188 -7.66 10.02 23.12
CA ALA A 188 -7.45 10.00 24.56
C ALA A 188 -7.47 11.41 25.18
N VAL A 189 -7.09 12.43 24.41
CA VAL A 189 -7.06 13.83 24.84
C VAL A 189 -8.29 14.55 24.29
N SER A 190 -9.05 15.18 25.19
CA SER A 190 -10.14 16.11 24.83
C SER A 190 -9.91 17.48 25.45
N ARG A 191 -10.33 18.54 24.75
CA ARG A 191 -10.54 19.87 25.32
C ARG A 191 -11.97 19.94 25.86
N GLU A 192 -12.25 20.86 26.78
CA GLU A 192 -13.54 20.95 27.51
C GLU A 192 -14.76 20.83 26.58
N ASP A 193 -14.73 21.47 25.41
CA ASP A 193 -15.84 21.46 24.43
C ASP A 193 -15.54 20.70 23.12
N TYR A 194 -14.39 20.02 23.01
CA TYR A 194 -14.03 19.32 21.78
C TYR A 194 -13.26 18.03 22.03
N ARG A 195 -13.81 16.95 21.48
CA ARG A 195 -13.16 15.65 21.43
C ARG A 195 -12.94 15.24 19.98
N ALA A 196 -11.66 15.03 19.65
CA ALA A 196 -11.26 14.44 18.40
C ALA A 196 -11.70 12.96 18.32
N TYR A 197 -12.01 12.50 17.11
CA TYR A 197 -12.33 11.10 16.83
C TYR A 197 -11.43 10.56 15.73
N LEU A 198 -11.06 9.30 15.85
CA LEU A 198 -10.30 8.57 14.84
C LEU A 198 -11.19 7.47 14.26
N LYS A 199 -11.00 7.16 12.98
CA LYS A 199 -11.75 6.12 12.29
C LYS A 199 -11.55 4.76 12.97
N LYS A 200 -12.62 3.98 13.07
CA LYS A 200 -12.58 2.54 13.35
C LYS A 200 -12.79 1.80 12.04
N PHE A 201 -11.74 1.12 11.59
CA PHE A 201 -11.78 0.30 10.39
C PHE A 201 -12.24 -1.11 10.71
N GLU A 202 -12.98 -1.72 9.78
CA GLU A 202 -13.37 -3.12 9.90
C GLU A 202 -12.15 -4.06 9.92
N THR A 203 -11.13 -3.75 9.11
CA THR A 203 -9.87 -4.51 9.04
C THR A 203 -8.66 -3.58 8.94
N ILE A 204 -7.48 -4.11 9.31
CA ILE A 204 -6.20 -3.42 9.08
C ILE A 204 -5.98 -3.14 7.58
N SER A 205 -6.42 -4.03 6.69
CA SER A 205 -6.37 -3.82 5.24
C SER A 205 -7.17 -2.59 4.81
N ALA A 206 -8.36 -2.39 5.39
CA ALA A 206 -9.16 -1.19 5.13
C ALA A 206 -8.47 0.10 5.61
N SER A 207 -7.76 0.06 6.75
CA SER A 207 -6.94 1.20 7.21
C SER A 207 -5.78 1.48 6.26
N ILE A 208 -5.14 0.46 5.70
CA ILE A 208 -4.05 0.60 4.72
C ILE A 208 -4.59 1.21 3.42
N LYS A 209 -5.78 0.80 2.94
CA LYS A 209 -6.46 1.48 1.82
C LYS A 209 -6.73 2.96 2.14
N GLY A 210 -7.18 3.26 3.35
CA GLY A 210 -7.34 4.64 3.83
C GLY A 210 -6.03 5.44 3.79
N TYR A 211 -4.91 4.82 4.15
CA TYR A 211 -3.58 5.41 4.07
C TYR A 211 -3.15 5.70 2.62
N PHE A 212 -3.33 4.74 1.72
CA PHE A 212 -3.08 4.97 0.29
C PHE A 212 -3.96 6.09 -0.26
N MET A 213 -5.22 6.18 0.17
CA MET A 213 -6.14 7.27 -0.19
C MET A 213 -5.63 8.64 0.28
N THR A 214 -5.13 8.74 1.51
CA THR A 214 -4.54 9.99 2.02
C THR A 214 -3.36 10.43 1.16
N ILE A 215 -2.47 9.51 0.80
CA ILE A 215 -1.32 9.80 -0.08
C ILE A 215 -1.79 10.17 -1.49
N ALA A 216 -2.83 9.51 -1.99
CA ALA A 216 -3.38 9.75 -3.31
C ALA A 216 -3.95 11.17 -3.45
N LYS A 217 -4.61 11.69 -2.41
CA LYS A 217 -5.32 12.98 -2.46
C LYS A 217 -4.50 14.18 -2.03
N ALA A 218 -3.62 14.04 -1.03
CA ALA A 218 -2.98 15.22 -0.44
C ALA A 218 -1.85 15.77 -1.33
N ASN A 219 -1.88 17.08 -1.62
CA ASN A 219 -0.88 17.76 -2.45
C ASN A 219 0.56 17.63 -1.92
N ALA A 220 0.74 17.50 -0.61
CA ALA A 220 2.05 17.32 0.02
C ALA A 220 2.83 16.09 -0.51
N TYR A 221 2.15 15.14 -1.16
CA TYR A 221 2.74 13.91 -1.69
C TYR A 221 2.80 13.88 -3.23
N SER A 222 2.62 15.00 -3.94
CA SER A 222 2.69 15.03 -5.41
C SER A 222 3.99 14.44 -5.94
N ASP A 223 5.12 14.84 -5.36
CA ASP A 223 6.44 14.41 -5.82
C ASP A 223 6.67 12.92 -5.53
N PHE A 224 6.18 12.44 -4.37
CA PHE A 224 6.21 11.02 -4.04
C PHE A 224 5.33 10.19 -4.99
N ARG A 225 4.15 10.70 -5.38
CA ARG A 225 3.26 10.05 -6.35
C ARG A 225 3.90 9.96 -7.73
N ALA A 226 4.59 11.01 -8.17
CA ALA A 226 5.34 10.97 -9.42
C ALA A 226 6.51 9.97 -9.33
N ALA A 227 7.31 10.03 -8.26
CA ALA A 227 8.48 9.16 -8.09
C ALA A 227 8.14 7.66 -8.09
N ARG A 228 7.03 7.25 -7.45
CA ARG A 228 6.63 5.83 -7.40
C ARG A 228 6.16 5.25 -8.74
N MET A 229 5.89 6.09 -9.74
CA MET A 229 5.66 5.65 -11.12
C MET A 229 6.97 5.28 -11.82
N GLU A 230 8.06 5.99 -11.50
CA GLU A 230 9.35 5.85 -12.19
C GLU A 230 10.27 4.83 -11.53
N THR A 231 10.20 4.68 -10.20
CA THR A 231 11.12 3.83 -9.44
C THR A 231 10.41 3.05 -8.35
N LYS A 232 10.93 1.84 -8.07
CA LYS A 232 10.60 1.05 -6.89
C LYS A 232 11.75 1.02 -5.88
N ASN A 233 12.82 1.79 -6.12
CA ASN A 233 13.93 1.91 -5.18
C ASN A 233 13.46 2.63 -3.91
N VAL A 234 13.48 1.91 -2.80
CA VAL A 234 13.04 2.42 -1.50
C VAL A 234 13.81 3.67 -1.07
N ASP A 235 15.13 3.74 -1.31
CA ASP A 235 15.95 4.85 -0.85
C ASP A 235 15.68 6.14 -1.66
N GLU A 236 15.32 5.99 -2.94
CA GLU A 236 14.87 7.10 -3.78
C GLU A 236 13.47 7.58 -3.36
N LEU A 237 12.55 6.64 -3.11
CA LEU A 237 11.18 6.96 -2.74
C LEU A 237 11.06 7.66 -1.38
N THR A 238 11.80 7.20 -0.36
CA THR A 238 11.71 7.80 0.98
C THR A 238 12.21 9.23 1.03
N ALA A 239 13.09 9.63 0.10
CA ALA A 239 13.55 11.02 -0.02
C ALA A 239 12.41 12.00 -0.35
N HIS A 240 11.30 11.52 -0.93
CA HIS A 240 10.12 12.34 -1.23
C HIS A 240 9.09 12.38 -0.07
N LEU A 241 9.38 11.78 1.09
CA LEU A 241 8.48 11.74 2.25
C LEU A 241 8.82 12.78 3.33
N VAL A 242 9.62 13.81 3.01
CA VAL A 242 9.96 14.90 3.94
C VAL A 242 8.71 15.61 4.48
N ASN A 243 7.64 15.73 3.70
CA ASN A 243 6.39 16.37 4.14
C ASN A 243 5.45 15.42 4.89
N TYR A 244 5.83 14.16 5.11
CA TYR A 244 4.98 13.19 5.80
C TYR A 244 4.86 13.48 7.30
N SER A 245 5.91 14.03 7.90
CA SER A 245 5.97 14.36 9.33
C SER A 245 6.48 15.78 9.55
N GLU A 246 6.05 16.41 10.64
CA GLU A 246 6.59 17.70 11.09
C GLU A 246 8.09 17.62 11.44
N MET A 247 8.62 16.41 11.67
CA MET A 247 10.05 16.14 11.88
C MET A 247 10.88 16.21 10.58
N ARG A 248 10.24 16.34 9.41
CA ARG A 248 10.91 16.57 8.11
C ARG A 248 11.99 15.54 7.78
N GLU A 249 13.23 15.97 7.57
CA GLU A 249 14.36 15.12 7.20
C GLU A 249 14.67 14.08 8.30
N GLU A 250 14.49 14.44 9.58
CA GLU A 250 14.69 13.50 10.69
C GLU A 250 13.74 12.31 10.61
N TYR A 251 12.50 12.53 10.14
CA TYR A 251 11.57 11.45 9.87
C TYR A 251 12.06 10.52 8.76
N VAL A 252 12.60 11.07 7.67
CA VAL A 252 13.13 10.28 6.56
C VAL A 252 14.32 9.44 7.01
N GLU A 253 15.19 9.98 7.86
CA GLU A 253 16.29 9.24 8.48
C GLU A 253 15.79 8.11 9.38
N GLN A 254 14.80 8.39 10.22
CA GLN A 254 14.15 7.38 11.09
C GLN A 254 13.50 6.27 10.27
N LEU A 255 12.79 6.62 9.21
CA LEU A 255 12.15 5.69 8.28
C LEU A 255 13.17 4.77 7.60
N ASN A 256 14.23 5.36 7.05
CA ASN A 256 15.31 4.59 6.40
C ASN A 256 16.05 3.68 7.39
N ALA A 257 16.27 4.14 8.63
CA ALA A 257 16.83 3.32 9.69
C ALA A 257 15.90 2.15 10.05
N MET A 258 14.59 2.39 10.19
CA MET A 258 13.58 1.37 10.47
C MET A 258 13.59 0.27 9.40
N ILE A 259 13.62 0.65 8.13
CA ILE A 259 13.66 -0.28 7.00
C ILE A 259 14.95 -1.11 7.01
N ARG A 260 16.11 -0.45 7.22
CA ARG A 260 17.44 -1.09 7.15
C ARG A 260 17.66 -2.06 8.31
N ILE A 261 17.42 -1.62 9.55
CA ILE A 261 17.69 -2.40 10.77
C ILE A 261 16.83 -3.66 10.80
N ASN A 262 15.55 -3.54 10.42
CA ASN A 262 14.61 -4.66 10.44
C ASN A 262 14.55 -5.42 9.11
N LYS A 263 15.42 -5.09 8.14
CA LYS A 263 15.56 -5.74 6.83
C LYS A 263 14.24 -5.83 6.06
N PHE A 264 13.40 -4.80 6.12
CA PHE A 264 12.05 -4.83 5.56
C PHE A 264 12.01 -4.94 4.03
N LYS A 265 13.06 -4.53 3.32
CA LYS A 265 13.15 -4.69 1.85
C LYS A 265 12.94 -6.13 1.36
N LYS A 266 13.14 -7.15 2.22
CA LYS A 266 12.84 -8.55 1.87
C LYS A 266 11.34 -8.79 1.60
N TYR A 267 10.46 -8.06 2.27
CA TYR A 267 9.00 -8.21 2.15
C TYR A 267 8.43 -7.60 0.86
N ASP A 268 9.23 -6.80 0.14
CA ASP A 268 8.81 -6.25 -1.16
C ASP A 268 8.66 -7.34 -2.24
N LYS A 269 9.23 -8.53 -2.01
CA LYS A 269 9.12 -9.70 -2.90
C LYS A 269 8.00 -10.67 -2.51
N TYR A 270 7.35 -10.46 -1.37
CA TYR A 270 6.32 -11.35 -0.87
C TYR A 270 5.03 -11.11 -1.66
N THR A 271 4.31 -12.19 -1.94
CA THR A 271 3.05 -12.13 -2.69
C THR A 271 1.96 -12.86 -1.94
N ILE A 272 0.70 -12.51 -2.18
CA ILE A 272 -0.42 -13.35 -1.75
C ILE A 272 -0.23 -14.74 -2.36
N ASP A 273 -0.52 -15.78 -1.59
CA ASP A 273 -0.53 -17.16 -2.08
C ASP A 273 -1.54 -17.27 -3.24
N PRO A 274 -1.11 -17.65 -4.46
CA PRO A 274 -1.98 -17.73 -5.63
C PRO A 274 -3.21 -18.64 -5.46
N LEU A 275 -3.20 -19.55 -4.49
CA LEU A 275 -4.37 -20.39 -4.17
C LEU A 275 -5.57 -19.58 -3.64
N PHE A 276 -5.34 -18.34 -3.18
CA PHE A 276 -6.37 -17.46 -2.62
C PHE A 276 -6.77 -16.33 -3.57
N ILE A 277 -6.28 -16.33 -4.81
CA ILE A 277 -6.63 -15.34 -5.81
C ILE A 277 -7.68 -15.92 -6.75
N ASN A 278 -8.81 -15.24 -6.88
CA ASN A 278 -9.82 -15.60 -7.87
C ASN A 278 -9.37 -15.15 -9.26
N ARG A 279 -9.42 -16.08 -10.22
CA ARG A 279 -9.01 -15.90 -11.62
C ARG A 279 -10.20 -15.69 -12.55
#